data_AF-A0A9P4LA59-F1
#
_entry.id   AF-A0A9P4LA59-F1
#
_cell.length_a   1.000
_cell.length_b   1.000
_cell.length_c   1.000
_cell.angle_alpha   90.00
_cell.angle_beta   90.00
_cell.angle_gamma   90.00
#
_symmetry.space_group_name_H-M   'P 1'
#
loop_
_entity.id
_entity.type
_entity.pdbx_description
1 polymer ?
#
loop_
_entity_poly.entity_id
_entity_poly.type
_entity_poly.pdbx_seq_one_letter_code
_entity_poly.pdbx_strand_id
1 'polypeptide(L)'
;MLTASIRPATIYGAGDGMMTMYLTSQALNGRAKYRLGTGPYLYDSTYVENGTHAQMLLARALVKAAASAPLSADTKVEGEAFFVTNDEHIPFWDLHRLVAEVAGLPIKDEDVRCIPIWLVMTIVSFAEWTYWIFSLGRK
;
A
#
# COMPACT_ATOMS: atom_id res chain seq x y z
N MET A 1 13.25 17.09 19.43
CA MET A 1 11.99 16.34 19.59
C MET A 1 12.37 14.88 19.45
N LEU A 2 12.33 14.08 20.51
CA LEU A 2 12.83 12.70 20.52
C LEU A 2 11.80 11.73 19.91
N THR A 3 11.39 12.03 18.68
CA THR A 3 10.41 11.25 17.94
C THR A 3 10.80 11.27 16.47
N ALA A 4 10.31 10.29 15.71
CA ALA A 4 10.49 10.19 14.27
C ALA A 4 9.29 9.45 13.67
N SER A 5 9.09 9.58 12.37
CA SER A 5 7.97 8.98 11.65
C SER A 5 8.44 7.94 10.65
N ILE A 6 7.84 6.76 10.67
CA ILE A 6 8.00 5.75 9.60
C ILE A 6 6.73 5.74 8.76
N ARG A 7 6.91 5.80 7.44
CA ARG A 7 5.87 5.73 6.42
C ARG A 7 6.18 4.54 5.51
N PRO A 8 5.74 3.32 5.88
CA PRO A 8 5.91 2.18 5.01
C PRO A 8 4.97 2.32 3.81
N ALA A 9 5.36 1.74 2.68
CA ALA A 9 4.40 1.41 1.64
C ALA A 9 3.44 0.31 2.15
N THR A 10 2.53 -0.17 1.31
CA THR A 10 1.56 -1.16 1.76
C THR A 10 2.26 -2.45 2.20
N ILE A 11 1.96 -2.86 3.42
CA ILE A 11 2.64 -3.98 4.08
C ILE A 11 2.01 -5.31 3.66
N TYR A 12 2.84 -6.32 3.39
CA TYR A 12 2.40 -7.69 3.14
C TYR A 12 3.37 -8.71 3.76
N GLY A 13 2.93 -9.96 3.85
CA GLY A 13 3.78 -11.07 4.29
C GLY A 13 3.03 -12.15 5.05
N ALA A 14 3.77 -12.95 5.81
CA ALA A 14 3.18 -14.02 6.61
C ALA A 14 2.19 -13.45 7.65
N GLY A 15 0.98 -14.00 7.71
CA GLY A 15 -0.08 -13.51 8.60
C GLY A 15 -0.79 -12.24 8.14
N ASP A 16 -0.53 -11.77 6.91
CA ASP A 16 -1.20 -10.59 6.36
C ASP A 16 -2.69 -10.85 6.11
N GLY A 17 -3.52 -10.18 6.91
CA GLY A 17 -4.98 -10.18 6.79
C GLY A 17 -5.56 -9.04 5.95
N MET A 18 -4.72 -8.17 5.37
CA MET A 18 -5.15 -7.04 4.56
C MET A 18 -4.84 -7.25 3.09
N MET A 19 -3.60 -7.08 2.63
CA MET A 19 -3.30 -7.03 1.19
C MET A 19 -3.39 -8.42 0.57
N THR A 20 -2.62 -9.36 1.09
CA THR A 20 -2.51 -10.74 0.58
C THR A 20 -3.85 -11.45 0.63
N MET A 21 -4.58 -11.34 1.76
CA MET A 21 -5.92 -11.92 1.90
C MET A 21 -6.94 -11.29 0.94
N TYR A 22 -6.94 -9.96 0.80
CA TYR A 22 -7.83 -9.27 -0.14
C TYR A 22 -7.55 -9.66 -1.59
N LEU A 23 -6.29 -9.62 -2.03
CA LEU A 23 -5.90 -9.98 -3.39
C LEU A 23 -6.25 -11.44 -3.72
N THR A 24 -6.02 -12.35 -2.77
CA THR A 24 -6.40 -13.76 -2.91
C THR A 24 -7.92 -13.90 -3.04
N SER A 25 -8.70 -13.22 -2.20
CA SER A 25 -10.17 -13.22 -2.31
C SER A 25 -10.63 -12.66 -3.66
N GLN A 26 -10.00 -11.61 -4.16
CA GLN A 26 -10.32 -11.05 -5.48
C GLN A 26 -9.98 -12.03 -6.62
N ALA A 27 -8.88 -12.77 -6.51
CA ALA A 27 -8.54 -13.83 -7.46
C ALA A 27 -9.57 -14.96 -7.45
N LEU A 28 -9.91 -15.50 -6.27
CA LEU A 28 -10.90 -16.57 -6.10
C LEU A 28 -12.29 -16.18 -6.60
N ASN A 29 -12.67 -14.92 -6.47
CA ASN A 29 -13.93 -14.38 -7.00
C ASN A 29 -13.88 -14.01 -8.49
N GLY A 30 -12.79 -14.31 -9.20
CA GLY A 30 -12.63 -14.01 -10.62
C GLY A 30 -12.57 -12.50 -10.94
N ARG A 31 -12.24 -11.67 -9.93
CA ARG A 31 -12.18 -10.21 -10.03
C ARG A 31 -10.80 -9.68 -10.39
N ALA A 32 -9.76 -10.50 -10.27
CA ALA A 32 -8.39 -10.10 -10.62
C ALA A 32 -8.18 -9.78 -12.11
N LYS A 33 -9.16 -10.06 -12.98
CA LYS A 33 -9.15 -9.68 -14.42
C LYS A 33 -9.53 -8.23 -14.69
N TYR A 34 -10.15 -7.54 -13.72
CA TYR A 34 -10.57 -6.16 -13.89
C TYR A 34 -9.44 -5.20 -13.53
N ARG A 35 -9.18 -4.23 -14.40
CA ARG A 35 -8.25 -3.13 -14.15
C ARG A 35 -8.96 -1.78 -14.33
N LEU A 36 -8.55 -0.78 -13.57
CA LEU A 36 -8.99 0.60 -13.75
C LEU A 36 -7.95 1.35 -14.57
N GLY A 37 -8.39 1.93 -15.70
CA GLY A 37 -7.51 2.65 -16.62
C GLY A 37 -6.47 1.78 -17.32
N THR A 38 -5.67 2.41 -18.18
CA THR A 38 -4.64 1.78 -19.02
C THR A 38 -3.21 2.11 -18.60
N GLY A 39 -3.04 2.90 -17.53
CA GLY A 39 -1.72 3.27 -17.03
C GLY A 39 -0.99 2.09 -16.38
N PRO A 40 0.35 2.18 -16.27
CA PRO A 40 1.15 1.16 -15.58
C PRO A 40 0.95 1.16 -14.06
N TYR A 41 0.44 2.27 -13.47
CA TYR A 41 0.20 2.47 -12.03
C TYR A 41 1.23 1.75 -11.15
N LEU A 42 2.48 2.24 -11.17
CA LEU A 42 3.54 1.69 -10.36
C LEU A 42 3.17 1.78 -8.88
N TYR A 43 3.50 0.72 -8.16
CA TYR A 43 3.10 0.52 -6.79
C TYR A 43 4.22 -0.13 -5.98
N ASP A 44 4.36 0.37 -4.76
CA ASP A 44 5.36 -0.09 -3.82
C ASP A 44 4.69 -0.91 -2.73
N SER A 45 5.34 -2.00 -2.38
CA SER A 45 4.96 -2.81 -1.24
C SER A 45 6.16 -3.00 -0.32
N THR A 46 5.89 -3.22 0.95
CA THR A 46 6.91 -3.43 1.98
C THR A 46 6.66 -4.76 2.64
N TYR A 47 7.65 -5.66 2.60
CA TYR A 47 7.52 -6.92 3.32
C TYR A 47 7.49 -6.65 4.83
N VAL A 48 6.63 -7.36 5.56
CA VAL A 48 6.37 -7.10 6.99
C VAL A 48 7.65 -7.10 7.81
N GLU A 49 8.57 -8.02 7.55
CA GLU A 49 9.85 -8.08 8.28
C GLU A 49 10.75 -6.88 7.98
N ASN A 50 10.75 -6.36 6.74
CA ASN A 50 11.50 -5.15 6.38
C ASN A 50 10.93 -3.94 7.13
N GLY A 51 9.60 -3.83 7.21
CA GLY A 51 8.92 -2.80 7.99
C GLY A 51 9.25 -2.87 9.48
N THR A 52 9.20 -4.07 10.08
CA THR A 52 9.57 -4.28 11.48
C THR A 52 11.06 -4.01 11.71
N HIS A 53 11.93 -4.39 10.77
CA HIS A 53 13.36 -4.13 10.87
C HIS A 53 13.66 -2.63 10.87
N ALA A 54 13.03 -1.86 9.98
CA ALA A 54 13.14 -0.40 9.98
C ALA A 54 12.69 0.23 11.32
N GLN A 55 11.59 -0.26 11.90
CA GLN A 55 11.13 0.18 13.23
C GLN A 55 12.15 -0.13 14.33
N MET A 56 12.76 -1.32 14.33
CA MET A 56 13.80 -1.68 15.29
C MET A 56 15.05 -0.81 15.16
N LEU A 57 15.49 -0.52 13.92
CA LEU A 57 16.62 0.35 13.66
C LEU A 57 16.35 1.78 14.15
N LEU A 58 15.16 2.31 13.86
CA LEU A 58 14.77 3.65 14.31
C LEU A 58 14.68 3.73 15.84
N ALA A 59 14.09 2.73 16.49
CA ALA A 59 14.02 2.68 17.96
C ALA A 59 15.42 2.69 18.58
N ARG A 60 16.36 1.88 18.04
CA ARG A 60 17.76 1.88 18.50
C ARG A 60 18.43 3.24 18.30
N ALA A 61 18.19 3.89 17.15
CA ALA A 61 18.76 5.20 16.87
C ALA A 61 18.20 6.29 17.81
N LEU A 62 16.89 6.27 18.09
CA LEU A 62 16.26 7.19 19.04
C LEU A 62 16.75 6.97 20.48
N VAL A 63 16.93 5.73 20.93
CA VAL A 63 17.49 5.43 22.26
C VAL A 63 18.92 5.97 22.38
N LYS A 64 19.75 5.84 21.32
CA LYS A 64 21.10 6.42 21.29
C LYS A 64 21.06 7.95 21.33
N ALA A 65 20.17 8.57 20.58
CA ALA A 65 19.99 10.02 20.56
C ALA A 65 19.55 10.55 21.94
N ALA A 66 18.73 9.80 22.67
CA ALA A 66 18.29 10.15 24.02
C ALA A 66 19.42 10.14 25.06
N ALA A 67 20.39 9.23 24.90
CA ALA A 67 21.46 9.01 25.87
C ALA A 67 22.74 9.84 25.60
N SER A 68 22.82 10.52 24.46
CA SER A 68 24.06 11.15 23.96
C SER A 68 23.85 12.64 23.68
N ALA A 69 24.95 13.39 23.52
CA ALA A 69 24.90 14.72 22.92
C ALA A 69 24.26 14.66 21.51
N PRO A 70 23.74 15.78 20.97
CA PRO A 70 23.07 15.79 19.67
C PRO A 70 23.90 15.09 18.60
N LEU A 71 23.32 14.08 17.96
CA LEU A 71 23.95 13.36 16.86
C LEU A 71 24.32 14.36 15.74
N SER A 72 25.38 14.04 14.99
CA SER A 72 25.77 14.85 13.83
C SER A 72 24.61 14.97 12.84
N ALA A 73 24.59 16.03 12.02
CA ALA A 73 23.50 16.25 11.06
C ALA A 73 23.21 15.00 10.19
N ASP A 74 24.26 14.27 9.82
CA ASP A 74 24.19 13.07 8.97
C ASP A 74 23.61 11.82 9.68
N THR A 75 23.56 11.84 11.01
CA THR A 75 23.08 10.71 11.83
C THR A 75 21.88 11.06 12.69
N LYS A 76 21.39 12.30 12.57
CA LYS A 76 20.22 12.78 13.29
C LYS A 76 18.97 12.12 12.74
N VAL A 77 18.29 11.36 13.58
CA VAL A 77 17.00 10.72 13.26
C VAL A 77 15.81 11.44 13.89
N GLU A 78 16.07 12.31 14.86
CA GLU A 78 15.04 13.02 15.61
C GLU A 78 14.35 14.10 14.76
N GLY A 79 13.03 13.98 14.63
CA GLY A 79 12.18 14.85 13.82
C GLY A 79 12.05 14.42 12.35
N GLU A 80 12.77 13.38 11.93
CA GLU A 80 12.79 12.93 10.54
C GLU A 80 11.61 12.02 10.19
N ALA A 81 11.29 11.99 8.89
CA ALA A 81 10.29 11.09 8.31
C ALA A 81 10.97 10.12 7.33
N PHE A 82 10.87 8.82 7.60
CA PHE A 82 11.47 7.75 6.80
C PHE A 82 10.40 7.04 5.97
N PHE A 83 10.57 7.03 4.65
CA PHE A 83 9.76 6.21 3.75
C PHE A 83 10.43 4.85 3.61
N VAL A 84 9.71 3.78 3.92
CA VAL A 84 10.26 2.41 3.93
C VAL A 84 9.60 1.59 2.84
N THR A 85 10.37 1.23 1.83
CA THR A 85 9.95 0.41 0.68
C THR A 85 10.91 -0.76 0.51
N ASN A 86 10.53 -1.74 -0.32
CA ASN A 86 11.43 -2.83 -0.72
C ASN A 86 12.38 -2.46 -1.88
N ASP A 87 12.37 -1.20 -2.35
CA ASP A 87 13.04 -0.77 -3.59
C ASP A 87 12.55 -1.53 -4.85
N GLU A 88 11.28 -1.95 -4.81
CA GLU A 88 10.62 -2.70 -5.87
C GLU A 88 9.38 -1.92 -6.34
N HIS A 89 9.41 -1.45 -7.58
CA HIS A 89 8.31 -0.74 -8.22
C HIS A 89 7.64 -1.65 -9.24
N ILE A 90 6.51 -2.25 -8.88
CA ILE A 90 5.77 -3.17 -9.75
C ILE A 90 4.46 -2.53 -10.22
N PRO A 91 3.99 -2.79 -11.45
CA PRO A 91 2.66 -2.38 -11.87
C PRO A 91 1.59 -2.96 -10.93
N PHE A 92 0.68 -2.11 -10.43
CA PHE A 92 -0.34 -2.51 -9.46
C PHE A 92 -1.18 -3.70 -9.94
N TRP A 93 -1.57 -3.70 -11.22
CA TRP A 93 -2.38 -4.78 -11.78
C TRP A 93 -1.59 -6.09 -11.97
N ASP A 94 -0.27 -6.02 -12.11
CA ASP A 94 0.56 -7.22 -12.22
C ASP A 94 0.66 -7.93 -10.87
N LEU A 95 0.64 -7.19 -9.75
CA LEU A 95 0.55 -7.78 -8.41
C LEU A 95 -0.73 -8.62 -8.24
N HIS A 96 -1.88 -8.11 -8.73
CA HIS A 96 -3.14 -8.87 -8.70
C HIS A 96 -3.06 -10.16 -9.53
N ARG A 97 -2.41 -10.09 -10.70
CA ARG A 97 -2.23 -11.26 -11.59
C ARG A 97 -1.27 -12.28 -11.00
N LEU A 98 -0.18 -11.82 -10.40
CA LEU A 98 0.79 -12.68 -9.71
C LEU A 98 0.10 -13.46 -8.58
N VAL A 99 -0.70 -12.79 -7.75
CA VAL A 99 -1.45 -13.47 -6.68
C VAL A 99 -2.47 -14.46 -7.26
N ALA A 100 -3.15 -14.13 -8.36
CA ALA A 100 -4.08 -15.04 -9.01
C ALA A 100 -3.37 -16.27 -9.60
N GLU A 101 -2.20 -16.10 -10.20
CA GLU A 101 -1.37 -17.19 -10.71
C GLU A 101 -0.89 -18.11 -9.58
N VAL A 102 -0.38 -17.54 -8.48
CA VAL A 102 0.01 -18.31 -7.29
C VAL A 102 -1.19 -19.05 -6.67
N ALA A 103 -2.40 -18.48 -6.75
CA ALA A 103 -3.63 -19.13 -6.32
C ALA A 103 -4.15 -20.20 -7.31
N GLY A 104 -3.45 -20.47 -8.41
CA GLY A 104 -3.84 -21.47 -9.42
C GLY A 104 -4.87 -20.99 -10.44
N LEU A 105 -5.09 -19.67 -10.54
CA LEU A 105 -6.07 -19.03 -11.42
C LEU A 105 -5.35 -18.04 -12.37
N PRO A 106 -4.50 -18.51 -13.29
CA PRO A 106 -3.76 -17.63 -14.18
C PRO A 106 -4.70 -16.84 -15.11
N ILE A 107 -4.40 -15.56 -15.29
CA ILE A 107 -5.21 -14.63 -16.11
C ILE A 107 -4.44 -14.28 -17.37
N LYS A 108 -5.01 -14.65 -18.52
CA LYS A 108 -4.46 -14.30 -19.82
C LYS A 108 -4.73 -12.83 -20.14
N ASP A 109 -3.89 -12.23 -20.98
CA ASP A 109 -4.05 -10.83 -21.39
C ASP A 109 -5.38 -10.55 -22.11
N GLU A 110 -5.92 -11.55 -22.83
CA GLU A 110 -7.22 -11.47 -23.53
C GLU A 110 -8.43 -11.34 -22.60
N ASP A 111 -8.30 -11.84 -21.37
CA ASP A 111 -9.36 -11.82 -20.36
C ASP A 111 -9.37 -10.54 -19.54
N VAL A 112 -8.33 -9.70 -19.67
CA VAL A 112 -8.21 -8.45 -18.93
C VAL A 112 -9.29 -7.47 -19.40
N ARG A 113 -10.05 -6.94 -18.44
CA ARG A 113 -11.12 -5.97 -18.67
C ARG A 113 -10.75 -4.62 -18.07
N CYS A 114 -10.56 -3.64 -18.94
CA CYS A 114 -10.22 -2.28 -18.57
C CYS A 114 -11.49 -1.45 -18.36
N ILE A 115 -11.67 -0.93 -17.16
CA ILE A 115 -12.75 -0.01 -16.81
C ILE A 115 -12.19 1.41 -16.90
N PRO A 116 -12.80 2.31 -17.69
CA PRO A 116 -12.36 3.70 -17.77
C PRO A 116 -12.46 4.42 -16.42
N ILE A 117 -11.44 5.19 -16.04
CA ILE A 117 -11.41 5.91 -14.75
C ILE A 117 -12.58 6.89 -14.65
N TRP A 118 -12.90 7.63 -15.71
CA TRP A 118 -13.99 8.60 -15.68
C TRP A 118 -15.33 7.96 -15.28
N LEU A 119 -15.60 6.73 -15.73
CA LEU A 119 -16.83 6.01 -15.40
C LEU A 119 -16.90 5.71 -13.91
N VAL A 120 -15.79 5.23 -13.33
CA VAL A 120 -15.68 4.97 -11.89
C VAL A 120 -15.86 6.26 -11.10
N MET A 121 -15.16 7.34 -11.51
CA MET A 121 -15.25 8.64 -10.83
C MET A 121 -16.67 9.20 -10.85
N THR A 122 -17.39 9.09 -11.97
CA THR A 122 -18.79 9.51 -12.06
C THR A 122 -19.68 8.73 -11.07
N ILE A 123 -19.54 7.40 -11.01
CA ILE A 123 -20.32 6.56 -10.08
C ILE A 123 -20.01 6.94 -8.62
N VAL A 124 -18.73 7.12 -8.28
CA VAL A 124 -18.30 7.49 -6.92
C VAL A 124 -18.84 8.87 -6.55
N SER A 125 -18.77 9.85 -7.46
CA SER A 125 -19.33 11.18 -7.21
C SER A 125 -20.84 11.11 -6.96
N PHE A 126 -21.60 10.39 -7.78
CA PHE A 126 -23.04 10.21 -7.53
C PHE A 126 -23.30 9.59 -6.16
N ALA A 127 -22.57 8.54 -5.80
CA ALA A 127 -22.71 7.89 -4.49
C ALA A 127 -22.41 8.87 -3.34
N GLU A 128 -21.34 9.66 -3.45
CA GLU A 128 -20.97 10.68 -2.47
C GLU A 128 -22.07 11.75 -2.31
N TRP A 129 -22.62 12.28 -3.42
CA TRP A 129 -23.71 13.24 -3.37
C TRP A 129 -24.98 12.63 -2.76
N THR A 130 -25.32 11.39 -3.09
CA THR A 130 -26.47 10.74 -2.46
C THR A 130 -26.26 10.58 -0.95
N TYR A 131 -25.09 10.12 -0.52
CA TYR A 131 -24.74 10.01 0.90
C TYR A 131 -24.85 11.36 1.59
N TRP A 132 -24.32 12.42 0.98
CA TRP A 132 -24.38 13.77 1.54
C TRP A 132 -25.82 14.29 1.66
N ILE A 133 -26.66 14.09 0.64
CA ILE A 133 -28.08 14.50 0.66
C ILE A 133 -28.83 13.81 1.81
N PHE A 134 -28.63 12.51 2.00
CA PHE A 134 -29.33 11.74 3.03
C PHE A 134 -28.75 11.93 4.43
N SER A 135 -27.46 12.20 4.55
CA SER A 135 -26.79 12.47 5.84
C SER A 135 -26.86 13.96 6.24
N LEU A 136 -27.23 14.86 5.33
CA LEU A 136 -27.13 16.32 5.50
C LEU A 136 -25.72 16.76 5.97
N GLY A 137 -24.68 16.02 5.56
CA GLY A 137 -23.31 16.26 5.99
C GLY A 137 -23.00 15.89 7.45
N ARG A 138 -23.90 15.18 8.14
CA ARG A 138 -23.63 14.63 9.47
C ARG A 138 -22.88 13.30 9.33
N LYS A 139 -21.81 13.15 10.10
CA LYS A 139 -20.99 11.93 10.14
C LYS A 139 -21.69 10.82 10.91
#